data_AF-A0A3D1QEK5-F1
#
_entry.id   AF-A0A3D1QEK5-F1
#
_cell.length_a   1.000
_cell.length_b   1.000
_cell.length_c   1.000
_cell.angle_alpha   90.00
_cell.angle_beta   90.00
_cell.angle_gamma   90.00
#
_symmetry.space_group_name_H-M   'P 1'
#
loop_
_entity.id
_entity.type
_entity.pdbx_description
1 polymer ?
#
loop_
_entity_poly.entity_id
_entity_poly.type
_entity_poly.pdbx_seq_one_letter_code
_entity_poly.pdbx_strand_id
1 'polypeptide(L)'
;MLGYIAGITLVLFLLFSIISLVRVFTARPASFWGKGAGVTALLFTVAFILWIAVEIPAYERQQAKILYQMGQDYLAAGDHSMAYDSFVKISKADQEIYAEVQPVLDELRTPLAMAKLEEAKALYTDEQYDAALDALKISMKYLPLGESKSLLPAYQKAAGRK
;
A
#
# COMPACT_ATOMS: atom_id res chain seq x y z
N MET A 1 -14.08 19.31 -8.40
CA MET A 1 -15.50 19.46 -8.01
C MET A 1 -16.40 18.30 -8.45
N LEU A 2 -16.08 17.57 -9.53
CA LEU A 2 -16.87 16.41 -9.99
C LEU A 2 -16.90 15.22 -8.98
N GLY A 3 -15.81 14.98 -8.24
CA GLY A 3 -15.73 13.89 -7.26
C GLY A 3 -16.69 14.02 -6.06
N TYR A 4 -16.95 15.24 -5.58
CA TYR A 4 -17.89 15.47 -4.48
C TYR A 4 -19.35 15.28 -4.91
N ILE A 5 -19.69 15.67 -6.13
CA ILE A 5 -21.04 15.49 -6.69
C ILE A 5 -21.31 13.99 -6.91
N ALA A 6 -20.32 13.25 -7.40
CA ALA A 6 -20.42 11.79 -7.56
C ALA A 6 -20.58 11.06 -6.21
N GLY A 7 -19.81 11.45 -5.18
CA GLY A 7 -19.92 10.89 -3.83
C GLY A 7 -21.27 11.14 -3.18
N ILE A 8 -21.82 12.36 -3.28
CA ILE A 8 -23.15 12.70 -2.76
C ILE A 8 -24.24 11.91 -3.51
N THR A 9 -24.10 11.76 -4.83
CA THR A 9 -25.05 10.97 -5.65
C THR A 9 -25.02 9.49 -5.26
N LEU A 10 -23.85 8.94 -4.95
CA LEU A 10 -23.68 7.56 -4.49
C LEU A 10 -24.32 7.32 -3.12
N VAL A 11 -24.16 8.25 -2.18
CA VAL A 11 -24.77 8.19 -0.84
C VAL A 11 -26.30 8.28 -0.94
N LEU A 12 -26.82 9.22 -1.74
CA LEU A 12 -28.26 9.35 -1.97
C LEU A 12 -28.85 8.11 -2.65
N PHE A 13 -28.11 7.46 -3.55
CA PHE A 13 -28.54 6.24 -4.21
C PHE A 13 -28.50 5.01 -3.31
N LEU A 14 -27.49 4.88 -2.44
CA LEU A 14 -27.44 3.85 -1.41
C LEU A 14 -28.62 3.98 -0.44
N LEU A 15 -28.92 5.21 0.00
CA LEU A 15 -30.10 5.48 0.82
C LEU A 15 -31.39 5.11 0.09
N PHE A 16 -31.52 5.46 -1.20
CA PHE A 16 -32.70 5.10 -2.00
C PHE A 16 -32.85 3.58 -2.21
N SER A 17 -31.72 2.89 -2.41
CA SER A 17 -31.66 1.43 -2.57
C SER A 17 -32.00 0.72 -1.26
N ILE A 18 -31.53 1.21 -0.10
CA ILE A 18 -31.91 0.70 1.23
C ILE A 18 -33.41 0.92 1.47
N ILE A 19 -33.95 2.11 1.17
CA ILE A 19 -35.39 2.41 1.32
C ILE A 19 -36.22 1.49 0.42
N SER A 20 -35.78 1.24 -0.82
CA SER A 20 -36.46 0.32 -1.74
C SER A 20 -36.38 -1.12 -1.26
N LEU A 21 -35.23 -1.57 -0.72
CA LEU A 21 -35.05 -2.90 -0.15
C LEU A 21 -35.96 -3.13 1.05
N VAL A 22 -36.02 -2.17 1.98
CA VAL A 22 -36.95 -2.17 3.13
C VAL A 22 -38.39 -2.31 2.64
N ARG A 23 -38.77 -1.58 1.59
CA ARG A 23 -40.13 -1.63 1.02
C ARG A 23 -40.47 -2.97 0.36
N VAL A 24 -39.49 -3.60 -0.29
CA VAL A 24 -39.61 -4.94 -0.90
C VAL A 24 -39.77 -6.03 0.17
N PHE A 25 -39.08 -5.91 1.31
CA PHE A 25 -39.20 -6.87 2.42
C PHE A 25 -40.47 -6.66 3.28
N THR A 26 -41.13 -5.49 3.25
CA THR A 26 -42.38 -5.22 3.99
C THR A 26 -43.69 -5.66 3.32
N ALA A 27 -43.66 -6.70 2.47
CA ALA A 27 -44.84 -7.48 2.07
C ALA A 27 -46.00 -6.74 1.33
N ARG A 28 -45.75 -6.24 0.10
CA ARG A 28 -46.81 -6.07 -0.91
C ARG A 28 -46.34 -6.58 -2.29
N PRO A 29 -47.24 -7.19 -3.09
CA PRO A 29 -46.86 -7.96 -4.28
C PRO A 29 -46.14 -7.06 -5.29
N ALA A 30 -45.08 -7.61 -5.89
CA ALA A 30 -44.18 -6.92 -6.82
C ALA A 30 -44.93 -6.36 -8.05
N SER A 31 -45.45 -5.13 -7.91
CA SER A 31 -45.97 -4.31 -8.99
C SER A 31 -44.83 -3.90 -9.93
N PHE A 32 -45.19 -3.39 -11.11
CA PHE A 32 -44.36 -2.81 -12.19
C PHE A 32 -43.13 -2.02 -11.68
N TRP A 33 -43.24 -1.39 -10.50
CA TRP A 33 -42.19 -0.66 -9.79
C TRP A 33 -41.01 -1.53 -9.30
N GLY A 34 -41.21 -2.79 -8.93
CA GLY A 34 -40.14 -3.71 -8.52
C GLY A 34 -39.21 -4.12 -9.68
N LYS A 35 -39.75 -4.20 -10.91
CA LYS A 35 -38.96 -4.44 -12.12
C LYS A 35 -38.13 -3.22 -12.50
N GLY A 36 -38.69 -2.01 -12.36
CA GLY A 36 -37.97 -0.74 -12.54
C GLY A 36 -36.79 -0.60 -11.55
N ALA A 37 -37.01 -0.91 -10.28
CA ALA A 37 -35.97 -0.88 -9.25
C ALA A 37 -34.81 -1.85 -9.54
N GLY A 38 -35.12 -3.07 -10.02
CA GLY A 38 -34.11 -4.05 -10.42
C GLY A 38 -33.24 -3.59 -11.59
N VAL A 39 -33.85 -3.01 -12.64
CA VAL A 39 -33.11 -2.47 -13.79
C VAL A 39 -32.22 -1.30 -13.38
N THR A 40 -32.70 -0.38 -12.53
CA THR A 40 -31.88 0.74 -12.04
C THR A 40 -30.71 0.28 -11.17
N ALA A 41 -30.90 -0.73 -10.32
CA ALA A 41 -29.83 -1.28 -9.51
C ALA A 41 -28.73 -1.94 -10.37
N LEU A 42 -29.13 -2.64 -11.43
CA LEU A 42 -28.19 -3.29 -12.36
C LEU A 42 -27.39 -2.25 -13.15
N LEU A 43 -28.06 -1.24 -13.72
CA LEU A 43 -27.39 -0.15 -14.45
C LEU A 43 -26.42 0.63 -13.55
N PHE A 44 -26.80 0.91 -12.31
CA PHE A 44 -25.92 1.56 -11.34
C PHE A 44 -24.70 0.69 -11.01
N THR A 45 -24.91 -0.61 -10.78
CA THR A 45 -23.81 -1.54 -10.46
C THR A 45 -22.80 -1.58 -11.61
N VAL A 46 -23.27 -1.64 -12.86
CA VAL A 46 -22.40 -1.61 -14.04
C VAL A 46 -21.67 -0.26 -14.15
N ALA A 47 -22.35 0.86 -13.97
CA ALA A 47 -21.74 2.18 -14.00
C ALA A 47 -20.70 2.37 -12.88
N PHE A 48 -20.96 1.84 -11.69
CA PHE A 48 -20.03 1.88 -10.56
C PHE A 48 -18.78 1.03 -10.80
N ILE A 49 -18.93 -0.17 -11.35
CA ILE A 49 -17.79 -1.03 -11.74
C ILE A 49 -16.95 -0.31 -12.81
N LEU A 50 -17.57 0.28 -13.83
CA LEU A 50 -16.87 1.03 -14.87
C LEU A 50 -16.15 2.26 -14.30
N TRP A 51 -16.77 2.98 -13.36
CA TRP A 51 -16.13 4.13 -12.70
C TRP A 51 -14.94 3.71 -11.86
N ILE A 52 -15.07 2.66 -11.02
CA ILE A 52 -13.97 2.10 -10.23
C ILE A 52 -12.81 1.68 -11.14
N ALA A 53 -13.11 1.02 -12.26
CA ALA A 53 -12.10 0.55 -13.20
C ALA A 53 -11.31 1.68 -13.87
N VAL A 54 -11.83 2.91 -13.88
CA VAL A 54 -11.17 4.10 -14.45
C VAL A 54 -10.51 4.96 -13.38
N GLU A 55 -11.20 5.22 -12.26
CA GLU A 55 -10.74 6.15 -11.23
C GLU A 55 -9.59 5.57 -10.41
N ILE A 56 -9.64 4.28 -10.05
CA ILE A 56 -8.59 3.65 -9.23
C ILE A 56 -7.23 3.69 -9.97
N PRO A 57 -7.12 3.26 -11.24
CA PRO A 57 -5.85 3.35 -11.96
C PRO A 57 -5.36 4.79 -12.14
N ALA A 58 -6.26 5.75 -12.37
CA ALA A 58 -5.88 7.14 -12.50
C ALA A 58 -5.29 7.71 -11.21
N TYR A 59 -5.91 7.40 -10.07
CA TYR A 59 -5.43 7.78 -8.75
C TYR A 59 -4.11 7.10 -8.40
N GLU A 60 -3.96 5.80 -8.67
CA GLU A 60 -2.72 5.07 -8.42
C GLU A 60 -1.55 5.58 -9.27
N ARG A 61 -1.79 5.96 -10.53
CA ARG A 61 -0.77 6.60 -11.38
C ARG A 61 -0.35 7.97 -10.85
N GLN A 62 -1.27 8.77 -10.33
CA GLN A 62 -0.92 10.05 -9.70
C GLN A 62 -0.07 9.82 -8.45
N GLN A 63 -0.43 8.86 -7.60
CA GLN A 63 0.38 8.50 -6.44
C GLN A 63 1.76 7.98 -6.84
N ALA A 64 1.86 7.14 -7.87
CA ALA A 64 3.14 6.65 -8.38
C ALA A 64 4.06 7.81 -8.78
N LYS A 65 3.54 8.83 -9.49
CA LYS A 65 4.31 10.02 -9.86
C LYS A 65 4.80 10.82 -8.66
N ILE A 66 3.95 11.01 -7.65
CA ILE A 66 4.31 11.73 -6.42
C ILE A 66 5.41 10.99 -5.67
N LEU A 67 5.25 9.66 -5.50
CA LEU A 67 6.23 8.82 -4.82
C LEU A 67 7.55 8.75 -5.57
N TYR A 68 7.49 8.70 -6.91
CA TYR A 68 8.67 8.76 -7.76
C TYR A 68 9.44 10.07 -7.56
N GLN A 69 8.75 11.21 -7.64
CA GLN A 69 9.39 12.52 -7.42
C GLN A 69 9.99 12.63 -6.02
N MET A 70 9.26 12.23 -4.98
CA MET A 70 9.79 12.21 -3.60
C MET A 70 11.03 11.34 -3.49
N GLY A 71 11.02 10.15 -4.09
CA GLY A 71 12.18 9.27 -4.08
C GLY A 71 13.40 9.87 -4.79
N GLN A 72 13.20 10.54 -5.92
CA GLN A 72 14.25 11.27 -6.63
C GLN A 72 14.80 12.44 -5.79
N ASP A 73 13.93 13.20 -5.14
CA ASP A 73 14.34 14.30 -4.26
C ASP A 73 15.17 13.78 -3.07
N TYR A 74 14.79 12.64 -2.48
CA TYR A 74 15.58 11.99 -1.43
C TYR A 74 16.92 11.47 -1.93
N LEU A 75 16.99 10.90 -3.14
CA LEU A 75 18.26 10.51 -3.75
C LEU A 75 19.18 11.72 -3.97
N ALA A 76 18.63 12.83 -4.46
CA ALA A 76 19.39 14.08 -4.63
C ALA A 76 19.88 14.64 -3.29
N ALA A 77 19.12 14.44 -2.20
CA ALA A 77 19.53 14.80 -0.84
C ALA A 77 20.49 13.78 -0.19
N GLY A 78 20.74 12.63 -0.82
CA GLY A 78 21.56 11.54 -0.28
C GLY A 78 20.87 10.67 0.78
N ASP A 79 19.57 10.83 1.00
CA ASP A 79 18.79 10.00 1.93
C ASP A 79 18.27 8.73 1.25
N HIS A 80 19.16 7.76 1.14
CA HIS A 80 18.89 6.49 0.47
C HIS A 80 17.77 5.67 1.15
N SER A 81 17.58 5.82 2.46
CA SER A 81 16.53 5.09 3.19
C SER A 81 15.16 5.64 2.84
N MET A 82 14.99 6.96 2.88
CA MET A 82 13.74 7.61 2.53
C MET A 82 13.40 7.49 1.04
N ALA A 83 14.43 7.47 0.18
CA ALA A 83 14.27 7.16 -1.23
C ALA A 83 13.69 5.76 -1.45
N TYR A 84 14.30 4.74 -0.82
CA TYR A 84 13.81 3.36 -0.90
C TYR A 84 12.36 3.22 -0.41
N ASP A 85 12.04 3.83 0.72
CA ASP A 85 10.68 3.78 1.30
C ASP A 85 9.64 4.49 0.44
N SER A 86 10.06 5.47 -0.36
CA SER A 86 9.19 6.15 -1.34
C SER A 86 8.97 5.27 -2.56
N PHE A 87 10.03 4.68 -3.12
CA PHE A 87 9.94 3.84 -4.31
C PHE A 87 9.21 2.51 -4.08
N VAL A 88 9.37 1.87 -2.91
CA VAL A 88 8.71 0.58 -2.62
C VAL A 88 7.19 0.67 -2.56
N LYS A 89 6.64 1.88 -2.34
CA LYS A 89 5.19 2.14 -2.29
C LYS A 89 4.58 2.34 -3.68
N ILE A 90 5.38 2.42 -4.74
CA ILE A 90 4.89 2.63 -6.09
C ILE A 90 4.12 1.39 -6.55
N SER A 91 2.84 1.60 -6.91
CA SER A 91 1.95 0.54 -7.40
C SER A 91 2.37 0.05 -8.79
N LYS A 92 2.07 -1.23 -9.08
CA LYS A 92 2.21 -1.83 -10.42
C LYS A 92 1.19 -1.31 -11.43
N ALA A 93 0.20 -0.52 -11.02
CA ALA A 93 -0.79 0.07 -11.93
C ALA A 93 -0.18 1.09 -12.90
N ASP A 94 0.96 1.68 -12.54
CA ASP A 94 1.81 2.44 -13.45
C ASP A 94 3.03 1.59 -13.84
N GLN A 95 2.90 0.80 -14.92
CA GLN A 95 3.94 -0.13 -15.34
C GLN A 95 5.24 0.57 -15.76
N GLU A 96 5.14 1.80 -16.26
CA GLU A 96 6.29 2.58 -16.72
C GLU A 96 7.15 3.00 -15.52
N ILE A 97 6.55 3.73 -14.57
CA ILE A 97 7.26 4.17 -13.36
C ILE A 97 7.71 2.96 -12.54
N TYR A 98 6.85 1.93 -12.41
CA TYR A 98 7.20 0.73 -11.68
C TYR A 98 8.43 0.02 -12.27
N ALA A 99 8.53 -0.08 -13.59
CA ALA A 99 9.68 -0.70 -14.26
C ALA A 99 10.95 0.14 -14.07
N GLU A 100 10.83 1.47 -14.09
CA GLU A 100 11.96 2.38 -13.93
C GLU A 100 12.57 2.34 -12.52
N VAL A 101 11.74 2.20 -11.48
CA VAL A 101 12.23 2.21 -10.08
C VAL A 101 12.80 0.88 -9.60
N GLN A 102 12.51 -0.24 -10.26
CA GLN A 102 13.06 -1.54 -9.83
C GLN A 102 14.59 -1.63 -9.82
N PRO A 103 15.32 -1.24 -10.88
CA PRO A 103 16.78 -1.27 -10.83
C PRO A 103 17.32 -0.39 -9.69
N VAL A 104 16.73 0.78 -9.46
CA VAL A 104 17.10 1.68 -8.37
C VAL A 104 16.86 1.02 -7.00
N LEU A 105 15.70 0.39 -6.81
CA LEU A 105 15.41 -0.35 -5.59
C LEU A 105 16.41 -1.48 -5.35
N ASP A 106 16.76 -2.25 -6.38
CA ASP A 106 17.72 -3.35 -6.28
C ASP A 106 19.14 -2.84 -5.94
N GLU A 107 19.55 -1.71 -6.51
CA GLU A 107 20.81 -1.04 -6.17
C GLU A 107 20.85 -0.55 -4.72
N LEU A 108 19.74 -0.03 -4.19
CA LEU A 108 19.66 0.49 -2.81
C LEU A 108 19.58 -0.61 -1.74
N ARG A 109 19.04 -1.80 -2.06
CA ARG A 109 18.83 -2.88 -1.05
C ARG A 109 20.11 -3.32 -0.36
N THR A 110 21.15 -3.58 -1.14
CA THR A 110 22.42 -4.10 -0.61
C THR A 110 23.08 -3.11 0.36
N PRO A 111 23.34 -1.84 -0.01
CA PRO A 111 23.96 -0.88 0.89
C PRO A 111 23.09 -0.60 2.13
N LEU A 112 21.76 -0.52 2.00
CA LEU A 112 20.86 -0.33 3.15
C LEU A 112 20.88 -1.53 4.10
N ALA A 113 20.86 -2.76 3.56
CA ALA A 113 20.96 -3.97 4.36
C ALA A 113 22.30 -4.06 5.11
N MET A 114 23.40 -3.70 4.44
CA MET A 114 24.74 -3.68 5.05
C MET A 114 24.84 -2.58 6.13
N ALA A 115 24.36 -1.37 5.87
CA ALA A 115 24.37 -0.29 6.86
C ALA A 115 23.61 -0.68 8.14
N LYS A 116 22.43 -1.31 7.99
CA LYS A 116 21.63 -1.78 9.13
C LYS A 116 22.26 -2.98 9.84
N LEU A 117 23.01 -3.82 9.13
CA LEU A 117 23.78 -4.90 9.75
C LEU A 117 24.92 -4.35 10.60
N GLU A 118 25.66 -3.35 10.10
CA GLU A 118 26.73 -2.70 10.87
C GLU A 118 26.18 -1.94 12.08
N GLU A 119 25.04 -1.27 11.94
CA GLU A 119 24.31 -0.67 13.08
C GLU A 119 23.93 -1.73 14.12
N ALA A 120 23.41 -2.88 13.68
CA ALA A 120 23.07 -3.99 14.57
C ALA A 120 24.30 -4.49 15.35
N LYS A 121 25.45 -4.61 14.68
CA LYS A 121 26.72 -5.02 15.33
C LYS A 121 27.18 -4.01 16.37
N ALA A 122 27.13 -2.71 16.03
CA ALA A 122 27.50 -1.64 16.96
C ALA A 122 26.60 -1.66 18.21
N LEU A 123 25.27 -1.72 18.02
CA LEU A 123 24.31 -1.80 19.12
C LEU A 123 24.51 -3.05 19.99
N TYR A 124 24.90 -4.17 19.38
CA TYR A 124 25.20 -5.40 20.10
C TYR A 124 26.46 -5.24 20.97
N THR A 125 27.49 -4.58 20.47
CA THR A 125 28.70 -4.23 21.24
C THR A 125 28.38 -3.29 22.40
N ASP A 126 27.42 -2.39 22.23
CA ASP A 126 26.94 -1.46 23.26
C ASP A 126 25.92 -2.10 24.24
N GLU A 127 25.77 -3.43 24.20
CA GLU A 127 24.83 -4.22 25.02
C GLU A 127 23.34 -3.85 24.83
N GLN A 128 23.00 -3.10 23.78
CA GLN A 128 21.63 -2.73 23.43
C GLN A 128 20.93 -3.84 22.65
N TYR A 129 20.76 -5.00 23.27
CA TYR A 129 20.40 -6.24 22.57
C TYR A 129 19.03 -6.20 21.85
N ASP A 130 18.01 -5.54 22.42
CA ASP A 130 16.72 -5.38 21.74
C ASP A 130 16.83 -4.52 20.47
N ALA A 131 17.52 -3.38 20.57
CA ALA A 131 17.74 -2.47 19.43
C ALA A 131 18.62 -3.13 18.36
N ALA A 132 19.65 -3.87 18.77
CA ALA A 132 20.50 -4.65 17.88
C ALA A 132 19.71 -5.71 17.10
N LEU A 133 18.82 -6.44 17.79
CA LEU A 133 17.94 -7.42 17.15
C LEU A 133 16.99 -6.76 16.15
N ASP A 134 16.44 -5.59 16.46
CA ASP A 134 15.55 -4.88 15.56
C ASP A 134 16.28 -4.32 14.32
N ALA A 135 17.47 -3.74 14.50
CA ALA A 135 18.33 -3.34 13.39
C ALA A 135 18.71 -4.53 12.49
N LEU A 136 19.00 -5.70 13.08
CA LEU A 136 19.29 -6.93 12.34
C LEU A 136 18.09 -7.40 11.51
N LYS A 137 16.88 -7.36 12.08
CA LYS A 137 15.64 -7.68 11.34
C LYS A 137 15.38 -6.68 10.21
N ILE A 138 15.65 -5.39 10.43
CA ILE A 138 15.52 -4.37 9.39
C ILE A 138 16.51 -4.63 8.25
N SER A 139 17.76 -4.97 8.56
CA SER A 139 18.75 -5.40 7.55
C SER A 139 18.19 -6.54 6.68
N MET A 140 17.64 -7.57 7.32
CA MET A 140 17.05 -8.72 6.62
C MET A 140 15.79 -8.37 5.82
N LYS A 141 15.06 -7.32 6.19
CA LYS A 141 13.90 -6.81 5.43
C LYS A 141 14.33 -6.18 4.11
N TYR A 142 15.47 -5.50 4.06
CA TYR A 142 16.03 -4.97 2.82
C TYR A 142 16.65 -6.07 1.96
N LEU A 143 17.52 -6.89 2.55
CA LEU A 143 18.13 -8.03 1.87
C LEU A 143 18.53 -9.12 2.88
N PRO A 144 18.16 -10.39 2.68
CA PRO A 144 18.45 -11.47 3.62
C PRO A 144 19.89 -11.97 3.48
N LEU A 145 20.85 -11.13 3.89
CA LEU A 145 22.29 -11.41 3.90
C LEU A 145 22.60 -12.69 4.67
N GLY A 146 23.57 -13.47 4.18
CA GLY A 146 24.00 -14.71 4.83
C GLY A 146 24.50 -14.49 6.27
N GLU A 147 25.20 -13.39 6.49
CA GLU A 147 25.68 -12.97 7.81
C GLU A 147 24.53 -12.57 8.75
N SER A 148 23.55 -11.79 8.28
CA SER A 148 22.41 -11.40 9.12
C SER A 148 21.63 -12.64 9.60
N LYS A 149 21.49 -13.66 8.74
CA LYS A 149 20.85 -14.93 9.11
C LYS A 149 21.63 -15.73 10.13
N SER A 150 22.96 -15.79 10.02
CA SER A 150 23.78 -16.55 10.97
C SER A 150 23.82 -15.90 12.35
N LEU A 151 23.71 -14.57 12.42
CA LEU A 151 23.70 -13.80 13.67
C LEU A 151 22.34 -13.82 14.39
N LEU A 152 21.24 -14.06 13.67
CA LEU A 152 19.88 -13.97 14.22
C LEU A 152 19.67 -14.79 15.52
N PRO A 153 20.06 -16.08 15.61
CA PRO A 153 19.84 -16.85 16.83
C PRO A 153 20.61 -16.30 18.04
N ALA A 154 21.83 -15.78 17.81
CA ALA A 154 22.64 -15.19 18.87
C ALA A 154 22.01 -13.88 19.38
N TYR A 155 21.54 -13.04 18.47
CA TYR A 155 20.89 -11.77 18.79
C TYR A 155 19.55 -11.98 19.50
N GLN A 156 18.75 -12.96 19.06
CA GLN A 156 17.51 -13.35 19.75
C GLN A 156 17.79 -13.80 21.18
N LYS A 157 18.78 -14.68 21.37
CA LYS A 157 19.17 -15.16 22.69
C LYS A 157 19.65 -14.03 23.61
N ALA A 158 20.46 -13.10 23.09
CA ALA A 158 20.95 -11.96 23.85
C ALA A 158 19.82 -10.99 24.27
N ALA A 159 18.81 -10.80 23.40
CA ALA A 159 17.61 -10.04 23.69
C ALA A 159 16.56 -10.80 24.54
N GLY A 160 16.87 -12.02 25.01
CA GLY A 160 15.93 -12.85 25.78
C GLY A 160 14.70 -13.32 24.98
N ARG A 161 14.76 -13.29 23.65
CA ARG A 161 13.71 -13.77 22.74
C ARG A 161 13.96 -15.24 22.37
N LYS A 162 12.88 -16.02 22.29
CA LYS A 162 12.90 -17.42 21.84
C LYS A 162 12.75 -17.53 20.33
#